data_AF-A0A3D0LUT6-F1
#
_entry.id   AF-A0A3D0LUT6-F1
#
_cell.length_a   1.000
_cell.length_b   1.000
_cell.length_c   1.000
_cell.angle_alpha   90.00
_cell.angle_beta   90.00
_cell.angle_gamma   90.00
#
_symmetry.space_group_name_H-M   'P 1'
#
loop_
_entity.id
_entity.type
_entity.pdbx_description
1 polymer ?
#
loop_
_entity_poly.entity_id
_entity_poly.type
_entity_poly.pdbx_seq_one_letter_code
_entity_poly.pdbx_strand_id
1 'polypeptide(L)'
;MFHCGRFRFELTHPLVMGILNVTPDSFFDGSRHSTVGSAVARARQMMDEGAAIIDVGGESTRPGAAPVTAQEEQRRVLPVIEALAALSIPVSVDTRQPLVMQAAIAAGADMINDISALQTEDALRHIAGSNAAVCLMHMRGTPSTMQREPHYRDVVAEVTGYLAARLAVAEAAGIGRERLVVDPGFGFGKNLTHNLTLLRRLSHFRAL
;
A
#
# COMPACT_ATOMS: atom_id res chain seq x y z
N MET A 1 -5.80 -15.05 -11.43
CA MET A 1 -4.72 -14.15 -11.89
C MET A 1 -4.96 -12.81 -11.21
N PHE A 2 -3.93 -12.20 -10.62
CA PHE A 2 -4.02 -10.89 -9.97
C PHE A 2 -3.78 -9.78 -11.00
N HIS A 3 -4.69 -8.82 -11.06
CA HIS A 3 -4.71 -7.72 -12.02
C HIS A 3 -4.17 -6.44 -11.37
N CYS A 4 -2.92 -6.11 -11.66
CA CYS A 4 -2.21 -4.99 -11.07
C CYS A 4 -1.86 -3.97 -12.16
N GLY A 5 -2.81 -3.07 -12.46
CA GLY A 5 -2.62 -2.06 -13.50
C GLY A 5 -2.28 -2.68 -14.86
N ARG A 6 -1.10 -2.32 -15.37
CA ARG A 6 -0.54 -2.82 -16.64
C ARG A 6 -0.09 -4.28 -16.56
N PHE A 7 0.08 -4.82 -15.36
CA PHE A 7 0.63 -6.14 -15.10
C PHE A 7 -0.42 -7.17 -14.68
N ARG A 8 -0.08 -8.43 -14.89
CA ARG A 8 -0.87 -9.59 -14.53
C ARG A 8 0.05 -10.60 -13.86
N PHE A 9 -0.27 -10.97 -12.64
CA PHE A 9 0.54 -11.90 -11.85
C PHE A 9 -0.22 -13.20 -11.58
N GLU A 10 0.43 -14.32 -11.81
CA GLU A 10 -0.04 -15.61 -11.30
C GLU A 10 0.41 -15.77 -9.84
N LEU A 11 -0.55 -16.05 -8.95
CA LEU A 11 -0.27 -16.24 -7.53
C LEU A 11 0.00 -17.72 -7.20
N THR A 12 0.82 -18.38 -8.03
CA THR A 12 1.22 -19.78 -7.84
C THR A 12 2.35 -19.92 -6.82
N HIS A 13 3.09 -18.83 -6.58
CA HIS A 13 4.08 -18.68 -5.54
C HIS A 13 3.96 -17.28 -4.90
N PRO A 14 4.54 -17.07 -3.70
CA PRO A 14 4.64 -15.74 -3.12
C PRO A 14 5.36 -14.78 -4.06
N LEU A 15 4.90 -13.54 -4.10
CA LEU A 15 5.57 -12.43 -4.77
C LEU A 15 6.21 -11.54 -3.71
N VAL A 16 7.36 -10.96 -4.04
CA VAL A 16 8.04 -10.02 -3.16
C VAL A 16 7.71 -8.60 -3.59
N MET A 17 7.25 -7.78 -2.65
CA MET A 17 7.07 -6.34 -2.83
C MET A 17 8.21 -5.60 -2.13
N GLY A 18 9.02 -4.88 -2.89
CA GLY A 18 10.17 -4.11 -2.39
C GLY A 18 9.75 -2.73 -1.89
N ILE A 19 10.12 -2.36 -0.67
CA ILE A 19 9.74 -1.07 -0.06
C ILE A 19 10.74 0.02 -0.45
N LEU A 20 10.26 1.07 -1.10
CA LEU A 20 11.04 2.24 -1.52
C LEU A 20 10.49 3.52 -0.87
N ASN A 21 11.03 3.85 0.31
CA ASN A 21 10.64 5.07 1.02
C ASN A 21 11.35 6.30 0.45
N VAL A 22 10.58 7.24 -0.11
CA VAL A 22 11.07 8.50 -0.69
C VAL A 22 10.88 9.67 0.29
N THR A 23 11.36 9.47 1.51
CA THR A 23 11.34 10.50 2.57
C THR A 23 12.69 11.22 2.63
N PRO A 24 12.74 12.49 3.10
CA PRO A 24 13.99 13.24 3.22
C PRO A 24 15.09 12.50 4.00
N ASP A 25 14.70 11.76 5.04
CA ASP A 25 15.63 11.00 5.90
C ASP A 25 16.18 9.74 5.23
N SER A 26 15.55 9.28 4.12
CA SER A 26 15.92 8.04 3.43
C SER A 26 16.99 8.25 2.35
N PHE A 27 17.17 9.47 1.88
CA PHE A 27 18.13 9.82 0.82
C PHE A 27 18.88 11.08 1.22
N PHE A 28 19.94 10.93 2.01
CA PHE A 28 20.89 12.00 2.29
C PHE A 28 21.70 12.32 1.02
N ASP A 29 21.17 13.19 0.16
CA ASP A 29 21.97 14.11 -0.67
C ASP A 29 21.09 15.16 -1.35
N GLY A 30 21.40 16.44 -1.11
CA GLY A 30 20.50 17.61 -1.24
C GLY A 30 20.06 18.07 -2.65
N SER A 31 19.94 17.18 -3.64
CA SER A 31 19.37 17.54 -4.96
C SER A 31 18.19 16.64 -5.35
N ARG A 32 17.10 17.22 -5.88
CA ARG A 32 15.91 16.45 -6.30
C ARG A 32 16.20 15.43 -7.40
N HIS A 33 17.21 15.68 -8.24
CA HIS A 33 17.63 14.75 -9.29
C HIS A 33 18.47 13.61 -8.72
N SER A 34 19.30 13.86 -7.70
CA SER A 34 20.01 12.78 -7.00
C SER A 34 19.06 11.87 -6.23
N THR A 35 17.95 12.40 -5.69
CA THR A 35 16.95 11.57 -5.00
C THR A 35 16.16 10.67 -5.96
N VAL A 36 15.71 11.17 -7.12
CA VAL A 36 15.00 10.33 -8.11
C VAL A 36 15.93 9.29 -8.72
N GLY A 37 17.14 9.68 -9.14
CA GLY A 37 18.12 8.75 -9.69
C GLY A 37 18.49 7.64 -8.71
N SER A 38 18.69 7.98 -7.44
CA SER A 38 18.98 6.99 -6.38
C SER A 38 17.79 6.06 -6.12
N ALA A 39 16.57 6.60 -6.11
CA ALA A 39 15.35 5.80 -5.96
C ALA A 39 15.19 4.80 -7.13
N VAL A 40 15.42 5.24 -8.36
CA VAL A 40 15.38 4.37 -9.56
C VAL A 40 16.47 3.31 -9.52
N ALA A 41 17.70 3.67 -9.13
CA ALA A 41 18.79 2.71 -9.00
C ALA A 41 18.47 1.64 -7.94
N ARG A 42 17.92 2.05 -6.78
CA ARG A 42 17.51 1.11 -5.73
C ARG A 42 16.35 0.23 -6.17
N ALA A 43 15.36 0.77 -6.88
CA ALA A 43 14.26 -0.01 -7.43
C ALA A 43 14.76 -1.08 -8.41
N ARG A 44 15.67 -0.72 -9.33
CA ARG A 44 16.30 -1.69 -10.26
C ARG A 44 17.02 -2.79 -9.50
N GLN A 45 17.82 -2.43 -8.48
CA GLN A 45 18.48 -3.41 -7.64
C GLN A 45 17.48 -4.36 -6.97
N MET A 46 16.36 -3.85 -6.43
CA MET A 46 15.32 -4.71 -5.86
C MET A 46 14.70 -5.66 -6.89
N MET A 47 14.48 -5.19 -8.12
CA MET A 47 13.99 -6.04 -9.21
C MET A 47 15.01 -7.14 -9.56
N ASP A 48 16.30 -6.81 -9.62
CA ASP A 48 17.39 -7.77 -9.85
C ASP A 48 17.52 -8.77 -8.67
N GLU A 49 17.18 -8.35 -7.45
CA GLU A 49 17.09 -9.18 -6.24
C GLU A 49 15.80 -10.05 -6.20
N GLY A 50 14.89 -9.91 -7.17
CA GLY A 50 13.69 -10.74 -7.30
C GLY A 50 12.39 -10.11 -6.81
N ALA A 51 12.34 -8.80 -6.55
CA ALA A 51 11.09 -8.11 -6.32
C ALA A 51 10.19 -8.16 -7.56
N ALA A 52 8.89 -8.37 -7.35
CA ALA A 52 7.88 -8.35 -8.40
C ALA A 52 7.19 -6.98 -8.52
N ILE A 53 7.11 -6.23 -7.42
CA ILE A 53 6.47 -4.91 -7.33
C ILE A 53 7.32 -4.02 -6.44
N ILE A 54 7.43 -2.73 -6.76
CA ILE A 54 8.06 -1.72 -5.92
C ILE A 54 6.97 -0.86 -5.28
N ASP A 55 6.96 -0.78 -3.95
CA ASP A 55 6.02 0.04 -3.17
C ASP A 55 6.66 1.36 -2.76
N VAL A 56 6.17 2.46 -3.33
CA VAL A 56 6.73 3.80 -3.16
C VAL A 56 5.94 4.56 -2.11
N GLY A 57 6.59 4.91 -1.00
CA GLY A 57 5.99 5.65 0.12
C GLY A 57 6.61 7.03 0.34
N GLY A 58 5.79 8.08 0.32
CA GLY A 58 6.23 9.48 0.56
C GLY A 58 5.94 10.02 1.96
N GLU A 59 5.10 9.32 2.72
CA GLU A 59 4.73 9.60 4.12
C GLU A 59 5.25 8.48 5.03
N SER A 60 5.84 8.84 6.18
CA SER A 60 6.18 7.85 7.20
C SER A 60 4.94 7.52 8.01
N THR A 61 4.57 6.24 8.05
CA THR A 61 3.44 5.74 8.87
C THR A 61 3.89 5.34 10.29
N ARG A 62 5.16 5.62 10.66
CA ARG A 62 5.69 5.31 12.00
C ARG A 62 5.00 6.16 13.08
N PRO A 63 4.77 5.60 14.28
CA PRO A 63 4.21 6.36 15.40
C PRO A 63 5.02 7.64 15.68
N GLY A 64 4.33 8.79 15.70
CA GLY A 64 4.96 10.09 15.97
C GLY A 64 5.47 10.85 14.74
N ALA A 65 5.36 10.30 13.54
CA ALA A 65 5.67 11.03 12.31
C ALA A 65 4.70 12.22 12.11
N ALA A 66 5.24 13.34 11.64
CA ALA A 66 4.42 14.50 11.30
C ALA A 66 3.61 14.20 10.02
N PRO A 67 2.32 14.59 9.96
CA PRO A 67 1.52 14.40 8.76
C PRO A 67 2.10 15.20 7.60
N VAL A 68 2.08 14.60 6.42
CA VAL A 68 2.53 15.25 5.17
C VAL A 68 1.31 15.70 4.38
N THR A 69 1.35 16.92 3.82
CA THR A 69 0.26 17.38 2.94
C THR A 69 0.24 16.59 1.64
N ALA A 70 -0.94 16.43 1.02
CA ALA A 70 -1.05 15.76 -0.29
C ALA A 70 -0.07 16.33 -1.33
N GLN A 71 0.10 17.65 -1.36
CA GLN A 71 1.03 18.31 -2.29
C GLN A 71 2.48 17.92 -2.03
N GLU A 72 2.90 17.85 -0.76
CA GLU A 72 4.27 17.47 -0.43
C GLU A 72 4.52 15.98 -0.69
N GLU A 73 3.55 15.11 -0.39
CA GLU A 73 3.64 13.69 -0.72
C GLU A 73 3.74 13.48 -2.24
N GLN A 74 2.90 14.15 -3.03
CA GLN A 74 2.97 14.14 -4.50
C GLN A 74 4.33 14.61 -5.02
N ARG A 75 4.90 15.68 -4.46
CA ARG A 75 6.24 16.17 -4.85
C ARG A 75 7.34 15.15 -4.64
N ARG A 76 7.17 14.23 -3.68
CA ARG A 76 8.12 13.15 -3.39
C ARG A 76 7.91 11.95 -4.30
N VAL A 77 6.66 11.49 -4.42
CA VAL A 77 6.38 10.19 -5.05
C VAL A 77 6.23 10.28 -6.57
N LEU A 78 5.61 11.33 -7.12
CA LEU A 78 5.25 11.37 -8.55
C LEU A 78 6.47 11.28 -9.49
N PRO A 79 7.57 12.04 -9.28
CA PRO A 79 8.73 11.94 -10.17
C PRO A 79 9.37 10.54 -10.17
N VAL A 80 9.30 9.83 -9.04
CA VAL A 80 9.80 8.45 -8.92
C VAL A 80 8.86 7.48 -9.62
N ILE A 81 7.54 7.60 -9.41
CA ILE A 81 6.53 6.77 -10.07
C ILE A 81 6.65 6.89 -11.59
N GLU A 82 6.73 8.12 -12.13
CA GLU A 82 6.88 8.38 -13.57
C GLU A 82 8.14 7.71 -14.14
N ALA A 83 9.26 7.86 -13.44
CA ALA A 83 10.53 7.27 -13.85
C ALA A 83 10.49 5.73 -13.83
N LEU A 84 9.90 5.12 -12.80
CA LEU A 84 9.75 3.66 -12.72
C LEU A 84 8.75 3.13 -13.76
N ALA A 85 7.65 3.84 -13.98
CA ALA A 85 6.64 3.48 -14.97
C ALA A 85 7.21 3.49 -16.39
N ALA A 86 8.05 4.47 -16.74
CA ALA A 86 8.76 4.54 -18.02
C ALA A 86 9.73 3.37 -18.23
N LEU A 87 10.20 2.74 -17.16
CA LEU A 87 11.06 1.56 -17.19
C LEU A 87 10.27 0.24 -17.17
N SER A 88 8.94 0.28 -17.25
CA SER A 88 8.06 -0.88 -17.13
C SER A 88 8.27 -1.67 -15.83
N ILE A 89 8.63 -0.98 -14.75
CA ILE A 89 8.65 -1.56 -13.40
C ILE A 89 7.22 -1.49 -12.84
N PRO A 90 6.67 -2.57 -12.23
CA PRO A 90 5.38 -2.53 -11.55
C PRO A 90 5.44 -1.69 -10.27
N VAL A 91 4.57 -0.68 -10.18
CA VAL A 91 4.60 0.30 -9.08
C VAL A 91 3.35 0.23 -8.23
N SER A 92 3.54 -0.04 -6.93
CA SER A 92 2.57 0.24 -5.88
C SER A 92 2.89 1.58 -5.22
N VAL A 93 1.87 2.28 -4.74
CA VAL A 93 2.04 3.53 -3.98
C VAL A 93 1.39 3.38 -2.61
N ASP A 94 2.21 3.50 -1.56
CA ASP A 94 1.76 3.50 -0.16
C ASP A 94 1.24 4.90 0.19
N THR A 95 -0.08 5.03 0.14
CA THR A 95 -0.76 6.29 0.48
C THR A 95 -2.18 6.05 0.96
N ARG A 96 -2.63 6.93 1.84
CA ARG A 96 -4.02 7.05 2.33
C ARG A 96 -4.74 8.29 1.79
N GLN A 97 -4.06 9.11 0.98
CA GLN A 97 -4.60 10.39 0.52
C GLN A 97 -5.25 10.23 -0.87
N PRO A 98 -6.57 10.45 -1.04
CA PRO A 98 -7.24 10.25 -2.33
C PRO A 98 -6.62 11.07 -3.48
N LEU A 99 -6.18 12.30 -3.19
CA LEU A 99 -5.50 13.15 -4.17
C LEU A 99 -4.13 12.59 -4.60
N VAL A 100 -3.42 11.91 -3.70
CA VAL A 100 -2.15 11.23 -4.05
C VAL A 100 -2.44 9.98 -4.87
N MET A 101 -3.46 9.20 -4.50
CA MET A 101 -3.90 8.02 -5.28
C MET A 101 -4.23 8.39 -6.72
N GLN A 102 -5.05 9.44 -6.91
CA GLN A 102 -5.45 9.92 -8.24
C GLN A 102 -4.23 10.31 -9.07
N ALA A 103 -3.32 11.12 -8.51
CA ALA A 103 -2.15 11.61 -9.21
C ALA A 103 -1.15 10.47 -9.52
N ALA A 104 -0.96 9.54 -8.59
CA ALA A 104 -0.11 8.37 -8.75
C ALA A 104 -0.60 7.46 -9.88
N ILE A 105 -1.91 7.17 -9.93
CA ILE A 105 -2.51 6.38 -11.02
C ILE A 105 -2.29 7.09 -12.36
N ALA A 106 -2.50 8.40 -12.44
CA ALA A 106 -2.25 9.18 -13.65
C ALA A 106 -0.77 9.18 -14.07
N ALA A 107 0.16 9.11 -13.10
CA ALA A 107 1.60 8.99 -13.31
C ALA A 107 2.07 7.58 -13.70
N GLY A 108 1.18 6.57 -13.68
CA GLY A 108 1.48 5.20 -14.09
C GLY A 108 1.65 4.19 -12.96
N ALA A 109 1.19 4.51 -11.75
CA ALA A 109 1.07 3.51 -10.68
C ALA A 109 0.09 2.40 -11.07
N ASP A 110 0.48 1.16 -10.77
CA ASP A 110 -0.28 -0.05 -11.08
C ASP A 110 -1.11 -0.54 -9.89
N MET A 111 -0.76 -0.10 -8.68
CA MET A 111 -1.41 -0.49 -7.43
C MET A 111 -1.39 0.66 -6.42
N ILE A 112 -2.43 0.71 -5.59
CA ILE A 112 -2.47 1.53 -4.38
C ILE A 112 -2.40 0.61 -3.16
N ASN A 113 -1.44 0.85 -2.27
CA ASN A 113 -1.36 0.22 -0.97
C ASN A 113 -1.95 1.18 0.07
N ASP A 114 -3.18 0.92 0.52
CA ASP A 114 -3.88 1.85 1.41
C ASP A 114 -4.10 1.24 2.80
N ILE A 115 -3.34 1.77 3.77
CA ILE A 115 -3.44 1.39 5.17
C ILE A 115 -4.79 1.73 5.82
N SER A 116 -5.60 2.57 5.16
CA SER A 116 -6.96 2.95 5.58
C SER A 116 -8.08 2.19 4.87
N ALA A 117 -7.74 1.31 3.92
CA ALA A 117 -8.66 0.45 3.18
C ALA A 117 -9.80 1.18 2.45
N LEU A 118 -9.49 2.27 1.73
CA LEU A 118 -10.39 3.08 0.90
C LEU A 118 -11.59 3.66 1.65
N GLN A 119 -11.38 4.13 2.87
CA GLN A 119 -12.47 4.61 3.74
C GLN A 119 -13.23 5.83 3.20
N THR A 120 -12.70 6.55 2.20
CA THR A 120 -13.34 7.72 1.62
C THR A 120 -13.98 7.41 0.26
N GLU A 121 -15.10 8.07 -0.05
CA GLU A 121 -15.78 7.95 -1.35
C GLU A 121 -14.88 8.38 -2.51
N ASP A 122 -14.03 9.38 -2.29
CA ASP A 122 -13.06 9.83 -3.29
C ASP A 122 -12.04 8.75 -3.63
N ALA A 123 -11.48 8.07 -2.61
CA ALA A 123 -10.56 6.97 -2.83
C ALA A 123 -11.22 5.85 -3.65
N LEU A 124 -12.43 5.41 -3.27
CA LEU A 124 -13.19 4.40 -4.00
C LEU A 124 -13.39 4.80 -5.46
N ARG A 125 -13.81 6.04 -5.72
CA ARG A 125 -14.08 6.55 -7.08
C ARG A 125 -12.83 6.55 -7.95
N HIS A 126 -11.69 6.97 -7.41
CA HIS A 126 -10.43 6.99 -8.17
C HIS A 126 -9.96 5.59 -8.54
N ILE A 127 -10.09 4.61 -7.64
CA ILE A 127 -9.73 3.22 -7.93
C ILE A 127 -10.69 2.60 -8.92
N ALA A 128 -12.01 2.75 -8.72
CA ALA A 128 -13.04 2.22 -9.61
C ALA A 128 -12.90 2.75 -11.05
N GLY A 129 -12.52 4.03 -11.21
CA GLY A 129 -12.29 4.66 -12.51
C GLY A 129 -10.96 4.31 -13.19
N SER A 130 -10.16 3.41 -12.62
CA SER A 130 -8.83 3.02 -13.14
C SER A 130 -8.72 1.51 -13.33
N ASN A 131 -7.54 1.04 -13.75
CA ASN A 131 -7.17 -0.38 -13.77
C ASN A 131 -6.25 -0.78 -12.61
N ALA A 132 -5.96 0.13 -11.68
CA ALA A 132 -5.00 -0.11 -10.60
C ALA A 132 -5.51 -1.18 -9.61
N ALA A 133 -4.62 -2.04 -9.13
CA ALA A 133 -4.95 -2.88 -7.98
C ALA A 133 -5.05 -2.05 -6.70
N VAL A 134 -5.63 -2.63 -5.65
CA VAL A 134 -5.59 -2.06 -4.31
C VAL A 134 -5.36 -3.11 -3.23
N CYS A 135 -4.47 -2.81 -2.28
CA CYS A 135 -4.36 -3.51 -1.01
C CYS A 135 -5.22 -2.81 0.04
N LEU A 136 -6.14 -3.54 0.65
CA LEU A 136 -6.98 -3.08 1.76
C LEU A 136 -6.41 -3.62 3.07
N MET A 137 -5.82 -2.74 3.89
CA MET A 137 -5.24 -3.15 5.17
C MET A 137 -6.21 -2.95 6.33
N HIS A 138 -6.18 -3.84 7.32
CA HIS A 138 -6.81 -3.58 8.60
C HIS A 138 -5.89 -2.74 9.51
N MET A 139 -6.41 -1.61 9.98
CA MET A 139 -5.84 -0.82 11.09
C MET A 139 -6.92 -0.47 12.11
N ARG A 140 -6.61 -0.57 13.42
CA ARG A 140 -7.48 -0.07 14.50
C ARG A 140 -6.93 1.24 15.04
N GLY A 141 -7.76 2.27 15.05
CA GLY A 141 -7.34 3.64 15.39
C GLY A 141 -6.60 4.31 14.24
N THR A 142 -5.73 5.27 14.56
CA THR A 142 -4.86 5.98 13.60
C THR A 142 -3.40 5.56 13.82
N PRO A 143 -2.49 5.77 12.86
CA PRO A 143 -1.06 5.47 13.06
C PRO A 143 -0.47 6.10 14.33
N SER A 144 -0.97 7.27 14.74
CA SER A 144 -0.55 8.00 15.96
C SER A 144 -1.15 7.47 17.27
N THR A 145 -2.25 6.71 17.22
CA THR A 145 -3.00 6.29 18.43
C THR A 145 -3.12 4.78 18.57
N MET A 146 -2.90 4.02 17.50
CA MET A 146 -3.18 2.59 17.40
C MET A 146 -2.47 1.75 18.47
N GLN A 147 -1.31 2.18 18.96
CA GLN A 147 -0.52 1.42 19.93
C GLN A 147 -0.86 1.69 21.41
N ARG A 148 -1.78 2.62 21.72
CA ARG A 148 -2.02 3.03 23.11
C ARG A 148 -2.61 1.89 23.95
N GLU A 149 -3.72 1.28 23.51
CA GLU A 149 -4.32 0.10 24.16
C GLU A 149 -5.18 -0.71 23.16
N PRO A 150 -4.58 -1.50 22.26
CA PRO A 150 -5.35 -2.29 21.32
C PRO A 150 -6.02 -3.46 22.02
N HIS A 151 -7.36 -3.44 22.13
CA HIS A 151 -8.16 -4.52 22.69
C HIS A 151 -8.95 -5.24 21.60
N TYR A 152 -8.87 -6.57 21.57
CA TYR A 152 -9.69 -7.45 20.71
C TYR A 152 -10.28 -8.56 21.58
N ARG A 153 -11.52 -8.95 21.30
CA ARG A 153 -12.10 -10.19 21.85
C ARG A 153 -11.58 -11.39 21.07
N ASP A 154 -11.57 -11.28 19.74
CA ASP A 154 -10.95 -12.25 18.83
C ASP A 154 -10.34 -11.48 17.65
N VAL A 155 -9.02 -11.34 17.66
CA VAL A 155 -8.31 -10.56 16.64
C VAL A 155 -8.47 -11.17 15.24
N VAL A 156 -8.59 -12.49 15.11
CA VAL A 156 -8.71 -13.12 13.79
C VAL A 156 -10.11 -12.84 13.24
N ALA A 157 -11.14 -13.11 14.03
CA ALA A 157 -12.53 -12.89 13.60
C ALA A 157 -12.82 -11.40 13.31
N GLU A 158 -12.35 -10.49 14.17
CA GLU A 158 -12.55 -9.04 13.98
C GLU A 158 -11.83 -8.52 12.73
N VAL A 159 -10.58 -8.94 12.49
CA VAL A 159 -9.82 -8.52 11.30
C VAL A 159 -10.43 -9.12 10.02
N THR A 160 -10.84 -10.39 10.04
CA THR A 160 -11.52 -11.03 8.90
C THR A 160 -12.85 -10.35 8.58
N GLY A 161 -13.68 -10.07 9.59
CA GLY A 161 -14.96 -9.38 9.40
C GLY A 161 -14.79 -7.97 8.83
N TYR A 162 -13.80 -7.22 9.32
CA TYR A 162 -13.47 -5.90 8.77
C TYR A 162 -13.06 -5.98 7.30
N LEU A 163 -12.10 -6.85 6.96
CA LEU A 163 -11.58 -6.98 5.60
C LEU A 163 -12.68 -7.46 4.63
N ALA A 164 -13.53 -8.41 5.04
CA ALA A 164 -14.69 -8.84 4.26
C ALA A 164 -15.64 -7.67 3.96
N ALA A 165 -15.93 -6.83 4.95
CA ALA A 165 -16.78 -5.66 4.76
C ALA A 165 -16.14 -4.63 3.81
N ARG A 166 -14.82 -4.42 3.89
CA ARG A 166 -14.11 -3.50 2.99
C ARG A 166 -14.06 -4.03 1.55
N LEU A 167 -13.87 -5.33 1.36
CA LEU A 167 -13.98 -5.98 0.05
C LEU A 167 -15.36 -5.75 -0.56
N ALA A 168 -16.44 -5.99 0.20
CA ALA A 168 -17.80 -5.80 -0.29
C ALA A 168 -18.07 -4.35 -0.70
N VAL A 169 -17.55 -3.36 0.04
CA VAL A 169 -17.65 -1.94 -0.33
C VAL A 169 -16.90 -1.65 -1.64
N ALA A 170 -15.69 -2.20 -1.81
CA ALA A 170 -14.91 -2.01 -3.03
C ALA A 170 -15.57 -2.65 -4.26
N GLU A 171 -16.10 -3.87 -4.11
CA GLU A 171 -16.83 -4.58 -5.17
C GLU A 171 -18.11 -3.84 -5.55
N ALA A 172 -18.87 -3.34 -4.58
CA ALA A 172 -20.07 -2.53 -4.81
C ALA A 172 -19.77 -1.21 -5.54
N ALA A 173 -18.56 -0.67 -5.38
CA ALA A 173 -18.08 0.49 -6.13
C ALA A 173 -17.60 0.14 -7.56
N GLY A 174 -17.66 -1.14 -7.96
CA GLY A 174 -17.28 -1.61 -9.30
C GLY A 174 -15.82 -2.02 -9.44
N ILE A 175 -15.08 -2.17 -8.34
CA ILE A 175 -13.68 -2.65 -8.38
C ILE A 175 -13.69 -4.18 -8.49
N GLY A 176 -13.15 -4.71 -9.60
CA GLY A 176 -13.09 -6.15 -9.84
C GLY A 176 -12.31 -6.90 -8.76
N ARG A 177 -12.83 -8.06 -8.34
CA ARG A 177 -12.24 -8.91 -7.28
C ARG A 177 -10.77 -9.25 -7.57
N GLU A 178 -10.44 -9.48 -8.82
CA GLU A 178 -9.10 -9.82 -9.28
C GLU A 178 -8.06 -8.69 -9.12
N ARG A 179 -8.51 -7.48 -8.75
CA ARG A 179 -7.68 -6.30 -8.43
C ARG A 179 -7.54 -6.05 -6.93
N LEU A 180 -8.22 -6.82 -6.10
CA LEU A 180 -8.27 -6.61 -4.64
C LEU A 180 -7.30 -7.56 -3.92
N VAL A 181 -6.54 -7.02 -2.98
CA VAL A 181 -5.71 -7.75 -2.01
C VAL A 181 -6.07 -7.28 -0.62
N VAL A 182 -5.93 -8.14 0.38
CA VAL A 182 -6.17 -7.79 1.79
C VAL A 182 -4.90 -7.99 2.61
N ASP A 183 -4.70 -7.11 3.60
CA ASP A 183 -3.60 -7.17 4.55
C ASP A 183 -4.14 -7.13 6.00
N PRO A 184 -3.81 -8.14 6.85
CA PRO A 184 -4.23 -8.14 8.25
C PRO A 184 -3.61 -7.00 9.10
N GLY A 185 -2.61 -6.29 8.58
CA GLY A 185 -2.01 -5.09 9.16
C GLY A 185 -1.19 -5.40 10.41
N PHE A 186 -0.15 -6.20 10.29
CA PHE A 186 0.76 -6.50 11.40
C PHE A 186 1.38 -5.21 11.97
N GLY A 187 1.37 -5.06 13.30
CA GLY A 187 1.86 -3.85 13.97
C GLY A 187 0.90 -2.65 13.92
N PHE A 188 -0.23 -2.75 13.22
CA PHE A 188 -1.23 -1.68 13.14
C PHE A 188 -2.38 -1.91 14.12
N GLY A 189 -2.22 -1.35 15.32
CA GLY A 189 -3.19 -1.44 16.40
C GLY A 189 -3.27 -2.82 17.03
N LYS A 190 -2.13 -3.49 17.21
CA LYS A 190 -2.04 -4.87 17.66
C LYS A 190 -0.83 -5.06 18.56
N ASN A 191 -1.02 -5.69 19.72
CA ASN A 191 0.07 -6.08 20.61
C ASN A 191 0.79 -7.35 20.08
N LEU A 192 1.85 -7.79 20.75
CA LEU A 192 2.62 -8.97 20.34
C LEU A 192 1.75 -10.22 20.19
N THR A 193 0.90 -10.51 21.19
CA THR A 193 0.00 -11.68 21.17
C THR A 193 -0.94 -11.65 19.97
N HIS A 194 -1.51 -10.48 19.65
CA HIS A 194 -2.38 -10.29 18.50
C HIS A 194 -1.64 -10.57 17.19
N ASN A 195 -0.44 -10.01 17.01
CA ASN A 195 0.37 -10.23 15.81
C ASN A 195 0.77 -11.71 15.65
N LEU A 196 1.21 -12.37 16.71
CA LEU A 196 1.55 -13.80 16.65
C LEU A 196 0.32 -14.68 16.37
N THR A 197 -0.85 -14.30 16.89
CA THR A 197 -2.10 -15.01 16.63
C THR A 197 -2.50 -14.91 15.17
N LEU A 198 -2.44 -13.71 14.58
CA LEU A 198 -2.70 -13.50 13.15
C LEU A 198 -1.72 -14.26 12.28
N LEU A 199 -0.42 -14.25 12.60
CA LEU A 199 0.59 -14.99 11.85
C LEU A 199 0.31 -16.50 11.86
N ARG A 200 0.01 -17.07 13.04
CA ARG A 200 -0.34 -18.49 13.19
C ARG A 200 -1.60 -18.86 12.41
N ARG A 201 -2.51 -17.91 12.23
CA ARG A 201 -3.82 -18.11 11.58
C ARG A 201 -3.91 -17.43 10.21
N LEU A 202 -2.79 -17.10 9.57
CA LEU A 202 -2.76 -16.34 8.32
C LEU A 202 -3.53 -17.06 7.19
N SER A 203 -3.54 -18.39 7.18
CA SER A 203 -4.31 -19.19 6.22
C SER A 203 -5.83 -18.94 6.28
N HIS A 204 -6.35 -18.43 7.41
CA HIS A 204 -7.77 -18.12 7.56
C HIS A 204 -8.23 -17.02 6.60
N PHE A 205 -7.35 -16.08 6.25
CA PHE A 205 -7.66 -14.99 5.34
C PHE A 205 -7.75 -15.42 3.87
N ARG A 206 -7.33 -16.66 3.51
CA ARG A 206 -7.49 -17.19 2.14
C ARG A 206 -8.95 -17.45 1.76
N ALA A 207 -9.85 -17.47 2.75
CA ALA A 207 -11.29 -17.60 2.53
C ALA A 207 -11.95 -16.28 2.09
N LEU A 208 -11.23 -15.15 2.17
CA LEU A 208 -11.72 -13.85 1.75
C LEU A 208 -11.69 -13.67 0.26
#